data_AF-A0A954ITJ4-F1
#
_entry.id   AF-A0A954ITJ4-F1
#
_cell.length_a   1.000
_cell.length_b   1.000
_cell.length_c   1.000
_cell.angle_alpha   90.00
_cell.angle_beta   90.00
_cell.angle_gamma   90.00
#
_symmetry.space_group_name_H-M   'P 1'
#
loop_
_entity.id
_entity.type
_entity.pdbx_description
1 polymer ?
#
loop_
_entity_poly.entity_id
_entity_poly.type
_entity_poly.pdbx_seq_one_letter_code
_entity_poly.pdbx_strand_id
1 'polypeptide(L)' 'MKVIIVTDSNSDETTYEIRNAVPGDWETIVEYNVRLAIETENKTLDRETVIQGVKALLDDATKGRYFVAVSEGQI' A
#
# COMPACT_ATOMS: atom_id res chain seq x y z
N MET A 1 9.45 -12.72 3.34
CA MET A 1 9.08 -13.35 2.06
C MET A 1 9.10 -12.23 1.03
N LYS A 2 10.12 -12.21 0.16
CA LYS A 2 10.27 -11.21 -0.90
C LYS A 2 9.68 -11.85 -2.15
N VAL A 3 8.50 -11.40 -2.57
CA VAL A 3 7.83 -11.91 -3.76
C VAL A 3 8.15 -10.91 -4.86
N ILE A 4 9.09 -11.25 -5.74
CA ILE A 4 9.41 -10.48 -6.94
C ILE A 4 8.47 -11.03 -8.01
N ILE A 5 7.51 -10.24 -8.49
CA ILE A 5 6.63 -10.63 -9.60
C ILE A 5 6.80 -9.64 -10.75
N VAL A 6 6.87 -10.26 -11.94
CA VAL A 6 7.03 -9.75 -13.32
C VAL A 6 8.48 -9.62 -13.80
N THR A 7 8.85 -10.58 -14.65
CA THR A 7 9.77 -10.39 -15.78
C THR A 7 8.93 -10.52 -17.05
N ASP A 8 8.83 -9.47 -17.87
CA ASP A 8 8.35 -9.55 -19.24
C ASP A 8 9.44 -9.07 -20.21
N SER A 9 9.75 -9.91 -21.18
CA SER A 9 10.94 -9.80 -22.03
C SER A 9 10.78 -8.74 -23.12
N ASN A 10 10.78 -7.45 -22.77
CA ASN A 10 10.93 -6.37 -23.75
C ASN A 10 11.40 -5.02 -23.13
N SER A 11 12.73 -4.83 -23.12
CA SER A 11 13.54 -3.59 -23.17
C SER A 11 13.21 -2.30 -22.40
N ASP A 12 12.24 -2.22 -21.49
CA ASP A 12 12.10 -1.13 -20.49
C ASP A 12 11.40 -1.66 -19.20
N GLU A 13 12.01 -2.66 -18.54
CA GLU A 13 11.38 -3.35 -17.41
C GLU A 13 11.38 -2.51 -16.12
N THR A 14 10.22 -1.94 -15.80
CA THR A 14 9.92 -1.47 -14.45
C THR A 14 9.86 -2.66 -13.50
N THR A 15 10.86 -2.81 -12.63
CA THR A 15 10.90 -3.90 -11.64
C THR A 15 10.03 -3.57 -10.44
N TYR A 16 9.12 -4.46 -10.08
CA TYR A 16 8.30 -4.34 -8.89
C TYR A 16 8.73 -5.33 -7.79
N GLU A 17 8.93 -4.81 -6.58
CA GLU A 17 9.10 -5.59 -5.36
C GLU A 17 7.80 -5.62 -4.56
N ILE A 18 7.26 -6.80 -4.28
CA ILE A 18 6.16 -6.93 -3.30
C ILE A 18 6.74 -7.23 -1.92
N ARG A 19 6.41 -6.36 -0.95
CA ARG A 19 6.82 -6.51 0.45
C ARG A 19 5.67 -6.21 1.42
N ASN A 20 5.82 -6.63 2.68
CA ASN A 20 4.94 -6.11 3.74
C ASN A 20 5.16 -4.59 3.84
N ALA A 21 4.08 -3.86 4.10
CA ALA A 21 4.17 -2.47 4.49
C ALA A 21 4.92 -2.32 5.82
N VAL A 22 5.66 -1.23 5.97
CA VAL A 22 6.34 -0.82 7.20
C VAL A 22 5.67 0.44 7.76
N PRO A 23 5.90 0.81 9.04
CA PRO A 23 5.29 2.00 9.62
C PRO A 23 5.50 3.28 8.81
N GLY A 24 6.60 3.41 8.06
CA GLY A 24 6.86 4.58 7.20
C GLY A 24 5.98 4.69 5.96
N ASP A 25 5.26 3.63 5.55
CA ASP A 25 4.42 3.63 4.36
C ASP A 25 3.01 4.21 4.61
N TRP A 26 2.72 4.60 5.86
CA TRP A 26 1.37 4.93 6.32
C TRP A 26 0.70 6.06 5.50
N GLU A 27 1.45 7.08 5.11
CA GLU A 27 0.91 8.23 4.36
C GLU A 27 0.36 7.80 3.00
N THR A 28 1.15 7.02 2.25
CA THR A 28 0.74 6.50 0.94
C THR A 28 -0.45 5.55 1.06
N ILE A 29 -0.45 4.69 2.07
CA ILE A 29 -1.56 3.75 2.31
C ILE A 29 -2.85 4.50 2.66
N VAL A 30 -2.80 5.54 3.50
CA VAL A 30 -3.97 6.38 3.82
C VAL A 30 -4.51 7.03 2.56
N GLU A 31 -3.63 7.61 1.74
CA GLU A 31 -4.03 8.27 0.50
C GLU A 31 -4.71 7.30 -0.47
N TYR A 32 -4.14 6.11 -0.65
CA TYR A 32 -4.71 5.10 -1.55
C TYR A 32 -6.06 4.58 -1.05
N ASN A 33 -6.24 4.36 0.25
CA ASN A 33 -7.54 3.95 0.80
C ASN A 33 -8.63 5.02 0.58
N VAL A 34 -8.30 6.30 0.81
CA VAL A 34 -9.25 7.42 0.60
C VAL A 34 -9.65 7.51 -0.87
N ARG A 35 -8.68 7.46 -1.79
CA ARG A 35 -8.94 7.54 -3.23
C ARG A 35 -9.73 6.33 -3.73
N LEU A 36 -9.39 5.13 -3.26
CA LEU A 36 -10.08 3.90 -3.64
C LEU A 36 -11.56 3.93 -3.23
N ALA A 37 -11.87 4.40 -2.02
CA ALA A 37 -13.24 4.50 -1.53
C ALA A 37 -14.08 5.51 -2.34
N ILE A 38 -13.48 6.61 -2.78
CA ILE A 38 -14.13 7.56 -3.69
C ILE A 38 -14.38 6.92 -5.06
N GLU A 39 -13.37 6.30 -5.65
CA GLU A 39 -13.44 5.75 -7.01
C GLU A 39 -14.43 4.58 -7.13
N THR A 40 -14.42 3.67 -6.16
CA THR A 40 -15.12 2.38 -6.27
C THR A 40 -16.44 2.36 -5.51
N GLU A 41 -16.58 3.18 -4.46
CA GLU A 41 -17.77 3.18 -3.59
C GLU A 41 -18.45 4.55 -3.52
N ASN A 42 -17.90 5.59 -4.17
CA ASN A 42 -18.35 6.98 -4.07
C ASN A 42 -18.48 7.44 -2.59
N LYS A 43 -17.56 6.99 -1.74
CA LYS A 43 -17.52 7.29 -0.30
C LYS A 43 -16.34 8.18 0.04
N THR A 44 -16.63 9.30 0.71
CA THR A 44 -15.60 10.12 1.35
C THR A 44 -15.30 9.56 2.74
N LEU A 45 -14.11 8.98 2.90
CA LEU A 45 -13.64 8.54 4.22
C LEU A 45 -13.15 9.73 5.05
N ASP A 46 -13.44 9.70 6.35
CA ASP A 46 -12.80 10.61 7.30
C ASP A 46 -11.31 10.27 7.42
N ARG A 47 -10.46 11.22 7.02
CA ARG A 47 -9.02 10.99 6.92
C ARG A 47 -8.39 10.67 8.27
N GLU A 48 -8.84 11.31 9.34
CA GLU A 48 -8.27 11.08 10.68
C GLU A 48 -8.55 9.64 11.15
N THR A 49 -9.79 9.15 10.95
CA THR A 49 -10.14 7.75 11.20
C THR A 49 -9.28 6.78 10.40
N VAL A 50 -9.05 7.04 9.11
CA VAL A 50 -8.19 6.18 8.26
C VAL A 50 -6.74 6.19 8.76
N ILE A 51 -6.19 7.34 9.15
CA ILE A 51 -4.84 7.45 9.71
C ILE A 51 -4.70 6.56 10.96
N GLN A 52 -5.63 6.65 11.90
CA GLN A 52 -5.59 5.85 13.12
C GLN A 52 -5.71 4.35 12.81
N GLY A 53 -6.61 3.97 11.89
CA GLY A 53 -6.78 2.59 11.48
C GLY A 53 -5.52 2.00 10.82
N VAL A 54 -4.92 2.73 9.87
CA VAL A 54 -3.70 2.29 9.17
C VAL A 54 -2.54 2.15 10.16
N LYS A 55 -2.30 3.15 11.01
CA LYS A 55 -1.23 3.07 12.02
C LYS A 55 -1.45 1.91 13.00
N ALA A 56 -2.68 1.74 13.49
CA ALA A 56 -3.01 0.67 14.43
C ALA A 56 -2.80 -0.74 13.85
N LEU A 57 -2.99 -0.93 12.53
CA LEU A 57 -2.72 -2.20 11.84
C LEU A 57 -1.22 -2.39 11.60
N LEU A 58 -0.50 -1.33 11.20
CA LEU A 58 0.96 -1.39 10.99
C LEU A 58 1.72 -1.66 12.30
N ASP A 59 1.21 -1.17 13.44
CA ASP A 59 1.80 -1.37 14.77
C ASP A 59 1.49 -2.75 15.37
N ASP A 60 0.40 -3.40 14.95
CA ASP A 60 -0.07 -4.68 15.49
C ASP A 60 -0.39 -5.68 14.37
N ALA A 61 0.58 -6.55 14.08
CA ALA A 61 0.48 -7.57 13.05
C ALA A 61 -0.64 -8.61 13.30
N THR A 62 -1.25 -8.66 14.49
CA THR A 62 -2.41 -9.53 14.76
C THR A 62 -3.71 -8.98 14.16
N LYS A 63 -3.77 -7.66 13.87
CA LYS A 63 -4.94 -7.01 13.25
C LYS A 63 -4.97 -7.14 11.73
N GLY A 64 -3.84 -7.47 11.11
CA GLY A 64 -3.73 -7.63 9.66
C GLY A 64 -2.36 -7.22 9.14
N ARG A 65 -2.24 -7.13 7.82
CA ARG A 65 -1.06 -6.61 7.14
C ARG A 65 -1.43 -5.98 5.81
N TYR A 66 -0.70 -4.93 5.43
CA TYR A 66 -0.70 -4.42 4.07
C TYR A 66 0.48 -5.03 3.30
N PHE A 67 0.25 -5.32 2.03
CA PHE A 67 1.31 -5.55 1.06
C PHE A 67 1.38 -4.34 0.14
N VAL A 68 2.60 -3.94 -0.20
CA VAL A 68 2.86 -2.85 -1.14
C VAL A 68 3.70 -3.38 -2.29
N ALA A 69 3.38 -2.94 -3.50
CA ALA A 69 4.29 -3.02 -4.63
C ALA A 69 5.22 -1.82 -4.55
N VAL A 70 6.50 -2.01 -4.87
CA VAL A 70 7.48 -0.92 -4.90
C VAL A 70 8.21 -0.96 -6.22
N SER A 71 8.21 0.16 -6.93
CA SER A 71 9.01 0.38 -8.13
C SER A 71 9.83 1.66 -7.96
N GLU A 72 11.11 1.60 -8.29
CA GLU A 72 12.01 2.77 -8.24
C GLU A 72 12.00 3.51 -6.88
N GLY A 73 11.73 2.78 -5.79
CA GLY A 73 11.64 3.32 -4.43
C GLY A 73 10.29 3.94 -4.06
N GLN A 74 9.30 3.88 -4.95
CA GLN A 74 7.94 4.39 -4.73
C GLN A 74 6.93 3.25 -4.62
N ILE A 75 5.91 3.44 -3.78
CA ILE A 75 4.77 2.52 -3.62
C ILE A 75 3.68 2.84 -4.63
#